data_AF-F9TDK4-F1
#
_entry.id   AF-F9TDK4-F1
#
_cell.length_a   1.000
_cell.length_b   1.000
_cell.length_c   1.000
_cell.angle_alpha   90.00
_cell.angle_beta   90.00
_cell.angle_gamma   90.00
#
_symmetry.space_group_name_H-M   'P 1'
#
loop_
_entity.id
_entity.type
_entity.pdbx_description
1 polymer ?
#
loop_
_entity_poly.entity_id
_entity_poly.type
_entity_poly.pdbx_seq_one_letter_code
_entity_poly.pdbx_strand_id
1 'polypeptide(L)' 'MGFSRKEVYFWLETASDEQLQHMLNTSKDMLSMLTDKEQVSSLKWLRAKIIEEINARREAKQA' A
#
# COMPACT_ATOMS: atom_id res chain seq x y z
N MET A 1 -14.24 4.23 8.98
CA MET A 1 -13.05 5.11 9.06
C MET A 1 -11.98 4.53 8.15
N GLY A 2 -11.75 5.16 6.99
CA GLY A 2 -10.77 4.73 5.99
C GLY A 2 -9.51 5.58 5.99
N PHE A 3 -8.50 5.15 5.23
CA PHE A 3 -7.25 5.91 5.05
C PHE A 3 -7.49 7.26 4.37
N SER A 4 -6.86 8.32 4.87
CA SER A 4 -6.81 9.60 4.15
C SER A 4 -5.97 9.43 2.88
N ARG A 5 -6.59 9.69 1.71
CA ARG A 5 -5.89 9.53 0.43
C ARG A 5 -4.65 10.42 0.34
N LYS A 6 -4.73 11.65 0.84
CA LYS A 6 -3.63 12.61 0.81
C LYS A 6 -2.42 12.10 1.60
N GLU A 7 -2.66 11.55 2.78
CA GLU A 7 -1.59 11.02 3.64
C GLU A 7 -0.96 9.76 3.04
N VAL A 8 -1.77 8.89 2.42
CA VAL A 8 -1.27 7.70 1.74
C VAL A 8 -0.36 8.07 0.57
N TYR A 9 -0.76 9.02 -0.27
CA TYR A 9 0.10 9.46 -1.37
C TYR A 9 1.40 10.09 -0.88
N PHE A 10 1.33 10.97 0.13
CA PHE A 10 2.53 11.56 0.73
C PHE A 10 3.47 10.49 1.32
N TRP A 11 2.90 9.48 1.98
CA TRP A 11 3.68 8.36 2.51
C TRP A 11 4.31 7.52 1.39
N LEU A 12 3.59 7.23 0.30
CA LEU A 12 4.12 6.46 -0.84
C LEU A 12 5.31 7.15 -1.49
N GLU A 13 5.28 8.48 -1.63
CA GLU A 13 6.39 9.26 -2.20
C GLU A 13 7.63 9.24 -1.30
N THR A 14 7.45 9.20 0.02
CA THR A 14 8.54 9.32 1.00
C THR A 14 9.04 7.99 1.54
N ALA A 15 8.26 6.91 1.40
CA ALA A 15 8.60 5.58 1.89
C ALA A 15 9.77 4.96 1.11
N SER A 16 10.64 4.22 1.81
CA SER A 16 11.68 3.40 1.20
C SER A 16 11.10 2.14 0.55
N ASP A 17 11.82 1.54 -0.40
CA ASP A 17 11.40 0.28 -1.04
C ASP A 17 11.18 -0.85 -0.01
N GLU A 18 12.01 -0.91 1.04
CA GLU A 18 11.85 -1.86 2.14
C GLU A 18 10.55 -1.62 2.93
N GLN A 19 10.21 -0.36 3.21
CA GLN A 19 8.96 -0.01 3.89
C GLN A 19 7.74 -0.36 3.04
N LEU A 20 7.81 -0.13 1.73
CA LEU A 20 6.75 -0.52 0.79
C LEU A 20 6.56 -2.04 0.77
N GLN A 21 7.64 -2.82 0.70
CA GLN A 21 7.59 -4.28 0.73
C GLN A 21 7.10 -4.81 2.07
N HIS A 22 7.55 -4.23 3.18
CA HIS A 22 7.08 -4.60 4.51
C HIS A 22 5.57 -4.37 4.65
N MET A 23 5.09 -3.18 4.32
CA MET A 23 3.67 -2.84 4.37
C MET A 23 2.84 -3.72 3.42
N LEU A 24 3.38 -4.07 2.25
CA LEU A 24 2.75 -5.02 1.35
C LEU A 24 2.58 -6.39 2.01
N ASN A 25 3.58 -6.91 2.71
CA ASN A 25 3.45 -8.19 3.41
C ASN A 25 2.47 -8.09 4.59
N THR A 26 2.60 -7.06 5.43
CA THR A 26 1.70 -6.82 6.57
C THR A 26 0.23 -6.68 6.14
N SER A 27 -0.03 -5.99 5.02
CA SER A 27 -1.41 -5.84 4.51
C SER A 27 -2.04 -7.17 4.10
N LYS A 28 -1.24 -8.16 3.66
CA LYS A 28 -1.74 -9.51 3.33
C LYS A 28 -2.23 -10.23 4.58
N ASP A 29 -1.44 -10.16 5.67
CA ASP A 29 -1.79 -10.80 6.94
C ASP A 29 -3.03 -10.12 7.55
N MET A 30 -3.05 -8.78 7.56
CA MET A 30 -4.20 -8.00 8.04
C MET A 30 -5.49 -8.31 7.27
N LEU A 31 -5.44 -8.49 5.94
CA LEU A 31 -6.63 -8.85 5.15
C LEU A 31 -7.24 -10.19 5.56
N SER A 32 -6.45 -11.12 6.07
CA SER A 32 -6.98 -12.42 6.55
C SER A 32 -7.68 -12.34 7.91
N MET A 33 -7.39 -11.29 8.67
CA MET A 33 -7.93 -11.07 10.02
C MET A 33 -9.13 -10.12 10.05
N LEU A 34 -9.27 -9.25 9.05
CA LEU A 34 -10.36 -8.28 8.98
C LEU A 34 -11.65 -8.90 8.46
N THR A 35 -12.74 -8.69 9.21
CA THR A 35 -14.10 -9.10 8.83
C THR A 35 -14.97 -7.93 8.36
N ASP A 36 -14.62 -6.71 8.77
CA ASP A 36 -15.33 -5.50 8.37
C ASP A 36 -15.09 -5.15 6.90
N LYS A 37 -16.18 -4.98 6.14
CA LYS A 37 -16.11 -4.77 4.68
C LYS A 37 -15.49 -3.43 4.30
N GLU A 38 -15.69 -2.38 5.10
CA GLU A 38 -15.13 -1.04 4.82
C GLU A 38 -13.62 -1.04 5.05
N GLN A 39 -13.16 -1.67 6.13
CA GLN A 39 -11.74 -1.85 6.45
C GLN A 39 -11.05 -2.74 5.41
N VAL A 40 -11.66 -3.86 5.03
CA VAL A 40 -11.15 -4.73 3.95
C VAL A 40 -11.01 -3.97 2.64
N SER A 41 -12.02 -3.17 2.27
CA SER A 41 -11.99 -2.38 1.03
C SER A 41 -10.91 -1.30 1.07
N SER A 42 -10.78 -0.61 2.20
CA SER A 42 -9.76 0.43 2.41
C SER A 42 -8.35 -0.16 2.36
N LEU A 43 -8.13 -1.33 2.98
CA LEU A 43 -6.84 -2.02 2.97
C LEU A 43 -6.48 -2.57 1.59
N LYS A 44 -7.46 -3.12 0.85
CA LYS A 44 -7.26 -3.51 -0.55
C LYS A 44 -6.86 -2.34 -1.42
N TRP A 45 -7.48 -1.17 -1.22
CA TRP A 45 -7.11 0.05 -1.93
C TRP A 45 -5.68 0.50 -1.62
N LEU A 46 -5.31 0.57 -0.33
CA LEU A 46 -3.94 0.89 0.07
C LEU A 46 -2.92 -0.08 -0.54
N ARG A 47 -3.21 -1.38 -0.49
CA ARG A 47 -2.38 -2.43 -1.09
C ARG A 47 -2.15 -2.21 -2.58
N ALA A 48 -3.21 -1.89 -3.33
CA ALA A 48 -3.10 -1.62 -4.76
C ALA A 48 -2.15 -0.44 -5.04
N LYS A 49 -2.24 0.63 -4.23
CA LYS A 49 -1.36 1.80 -4.38
C LYS A 49 0.10 1.53 -4.05
N ILE A 50 0.37 0.68 -3.06
CA ILE A 50 1.74 0.21 -2.78
C ILE A 50 2.30 -0.58 -3.97
N ILE A 51 1.50 -1.46 -4.58
CA ILE A 51 1.93 -2.24 -5.75
C ILE A 51 2.21 -1.34 -6.96
N GLU A 52 1.32 -0.38 -7.23
CA GLU A 52 1.51 0.61 -8.29
C GLU A 52 2.83 1.38 -8.10
N GLU A 53 3.11 1.86 -6.89
CA GLU A 53 4.33 2.60 -6.57
C GLU A 53 5.59 1.74 -6.74
N ILE A 54 5.59 0.50 -6.23
CA ILE A 54 6.71 -0.44 -6.40
C ILE A 54 7.01 -0.68 -7.88
N ASN A 55 5.97 -0.87 -8.70
CA ASN A 55 6.13 -1.09 -10.14
C ASN A 55 6.67 0.16 -10.84
N ALA A 56 6.14 1.34 -10.53
CA ALA A 56 6.60 2.61 -11.10
C ALA A 56 8.09 2.85 -10.80
N ARG A 57 8.53 2.59 -9.56
CA ARG A 57 9.96 2.69 -9.18
C ARG A 57 10.83 1.68 -9.90
N ARG A 58 10.32 0.46 -10.11
CA ARG A 58 11.04 -0.59 -10.84
C ARG A 58 11.23 -0.21 -12.31
N GLU A 59 10.18 0.33 -12.94
CA GLU A 59 10.24 0.84 -14.31
C GLU A 59 11.23 2.01 -14.42
N ALA A 60 11.20 2.96 -13.48
CA ALA A 60 12.13 4.09 -13.46
C ALA A 60 13.60 3.70 -13.27
N LYS A 61 13.89 2.57 -12.59
CA LYS A 61 15.25 2.04 -12.43
C LYS A 61 15.75 1.26 -13.65
N GLN A 62 14.85 0.85 -14.55
CA GLN A 62 15.17 0.12 -15.77
C GLN A 62 15.30 1.02 -17.00
N ALA A 63 14.84 2.27 -16.91
CA ALA A 63 15.01 3.33 -17.90
C ALA A 63 16.38 4.02 -17.74
#